data_AF-A0A2V6LEH1-F1
#
_entry.id   AF-A0A2V6LEH1-F1
#
_cell.length_a   1.000
_cell.length_b   1.000
_cell.length_c   1.000
_cell.angle_alpha   90.00
_cell.angle_beta   90.00
_cell.angle_gamma   90.00
#
_symmetry.space_group_name_H-M   'P 1'
#
loop_
_entity.id
_entity.type
_entity.pdbx_description
1 polymer ?
#
loop_
_entity_poly.entity_id
_entity_poly.type
_entity_poly.pdbx_seq_one_letter_code
_entity_poly.pdbx_strand_id
1 'polypeptide(L)'
;MYFRIRILVVFIVTVLALPTIGMASVIFQPGKKAKYVVPGEEEISGNAAELFQIGQTAEKEGNTKRAIKAYKSLVKRHPRDTLAAGALFRAAELQEQSHDYLRAAESFR
;
A
#
# COMPACT_ATOMS: atom_id res chain seq x y z
N MET A 1 31.91 -46.09 19.71
CA MET A 1 30.75 -45.45 20.38
C MET A 1 30.99 -43.96 20.69
N TYR A 2 32.20 -43.54 21.11
CA TYR A 2 32.52 -42.14 21.47
C TYR A 2 32.48 -41.11 20.32
N PHE A 3 32.79 -41.51 19.08
CA PHE A 3 32.84 -40.58 17.93
C PHE A 3 31.45 -40.03 17.55
N ARG A 4 30.40 -40.86 17.62
CA ARG A 4 29.02 -40.45 17.31
C ARG A 4 28.45 -39.48 18.34
N ILE A 5 28.79 -39.69 19.62
CA ILE A 5 28.37 -38.83 20.73
C ILE A 5 29.04 -37.45 20.61
N ARG A 6 30.33 -37.42 20.22
CA ARG A 6 31.07 -36.15 20.05
C ARG A 6 30.50 -35.29 18.93
N ILE A 7 30.08 -35.90 17.82
CA ILE A 7 29.42 -35.18 16.70
C ILE A 7 28.08 -34.60 17.16
N LEU A 8 27.31 -35.37 17.93
CA LEU A 8 26.02 -34.93 18.46
C LEU A 8 26.17 -33.73 19.40
N VAL A 9 27.17 -33.76 20.28
CA VAL A 9 27.46 -32.65 21.20
C VAL A 9 27.92 -31.40 20.46
N VAL A 10 28.80 -31.54 19.46
CA VAL A 10 29.24 -30.39 18.65
C VAL A 10 28.06 -29.76 17.91
N PHE A 11 27.15 -30.57 17.35
CA PHE A 11 25.98 -30.06 16.64
C PHE A 11 25.03 -29.27 17.56
N ILE A 12 24.79 -29.76 18.78
CA ILE A 12 23.96 -29.08 19.77
C ILE A 12 24.59 -27.74 20.19
N VAL A 13 25.91 -27.71 20.43
CA VAL A 13 26.61 -26.47 20.77
C VAL A 13 26.56 -25.45 19.64
N THR A 14 26.66 -25.88 18.39
CA THR A 14 26.53 -24.98 17.23
C THR A 14 25.13 -24.41 17.06
N VAL A 15 24.07 -25.18 17.35
CA VAL A 15 22.69 -24.67 17.28
C VAL A 15 22.42 -23.66 18.41
N LEU A 16 23.00 -23.87 19.60
CA LEU A 16 22.85 -22.96 20.73
C LEU A 16 23.63 -21.65 20.55
N ALA A 17 24.74 -21.68 19.79
CA ALA A 17 25.59 -20.52 19.55
C ALA A 17 25.10 -19.62 18.40
N LEU A 18 24.11 -20.04 17.63
CA LEU A 18 23.52 -19.20 16.58
C LEU A 18 22.64 -18.12 17.24
N PRO A 19 22.92 -16.83 17.03
CA PRO A 19 22.10 -15.76 17.57
C PRO A 19 20.70 -15.87 16.98
N THR A 20 19.70 -16.03 17.84
CA THR A 20 18.30 -15.94 17.41
C THR A 20 18.05 -14.50 16.97
N ILE A 21 17.76 -14.31 15.68
CA ILE A 21 17.41 -13.00 15.14
C ILE A 21 16.00 -12.67 15.67
N GLY A 22 15.93 -12.16 16.89
CA GLY A 22 14.72 -11.61 17.50
C GLY A 22 14.33 -10.33 16.77
N MET A 23 13.69 -10.46 15.61
CA MET A 23 13.09 -9.33 14.89
C MET A 23 11.82 -8.88 15.62
N ALA A 24 11.99 -8.07 16.66
CA ALA A 24 10.89 -7.30 17.24
C ALA A 24 11.40 -5.96 17.78
N SER A 25 12.22 -5.25 17.00
CA SER A 25 12.55 -3.87 17.31
C SER A 25 11.39 -2.96 16.88
N VAL A 26 10.49 -2.65 17.83
CA VAL A 26 9.60 -1.50 17.70
C VAL A 26 10.46 -0.24 17.89
N ILE A 27 10.91 0.35 16.78
CA ILE A 27 11.74 1.56 16.80
C ILE A 27 10.81 2.78 16.86
N PHE A 28 10.71 3.40 18.04
CA PHE A 28 9.97 4.65 18.21
C PHE A 28 10.79 5.83 17.65
N GLN A 29 10.29 6.50 16.61
CA GLN A 29 10.89 7.72 16.06
C GLN A 29 10.15 8.96 16.61
N PRO A 30 10.71 9.68 17.61
CA PRO A 30 10.06 10.86 18.17
C PRO A 30 9.88 11.93 17.08
N GLY A 31 8.64 12.36 16.85
CA GLY A 31 8.27 13.38 15.86
C GLY A 31 7.61 12.86 14.58
N LYS A 32 7.67 11.54 14.28
CA LYS A 32 6.86 10.94 13.22
C LYS A 32 5.62 10.28 13.84
N LYS A 33 4.45 10.87 13.59
CA LYS A 33 3.16 10.23 13.96
C LYS A 33 3.13 8.83 13.35
N ALA A 34 2.72 7.84 14.14
CA ALA A 34 2.53 6.47 13.65
C ALA A 34 1.60 6.50 12.43
N LYS A 35 2.15 6.16 11.27
CA LYS A 35 1.39 6.08 10.02
C LYS A 35 0.61 4.76 10.09
N TYR A 36 -0.57 4.82 10.70
CA TYR A 36 -1.48 3.67 10.75
C TYR A 36 -2.02 3.44 9.35
N VAL A 37 -1.42 2.46 8.66
CA VAL A 37 -1.95 1.93 7.41
C VAL A 37 -2.91 0.81 7.79
N VAL A 38 -4.16 0.92 7.35
CA VAL A 38 -5.15 -0.13 7.60
C VAL A 38 -4.64 -1.41 6.93
N PRO A 39 -4.59 -2.56 7.62
CA PRO A 39 -4.06 -3.80 7.04
C PRO A 39 -4.80 -4.16 5.74
N GLY A 40 -4.08 -4.16 4.61
CA GLY A 40 -4.64 -4.41 3.27
C GLY A 40 -4.88 -3.17 2.40
N GLU A 41 -4.65 -1.96 2.93
CA GLU A 41 -4.64 -0.75 2.10
C GLU A 41 -3.25 -0.41 1.59
N GLU A 42 -3.06 -0.43 0.27
CA GLU A 42 -1.82 0.05 -0.32
C GLU A 42 -1.69 1.58 -0.15
N GLU A 43 -0.49 2.02 0.24
CA GLU A 43 -0.16 3.44 0.30
C GLU A 43 0.00 4.00 -1.11
N ILE A 44 -1.09 4.52 -1.67
CA ILE A 44 -1.04 5.23 -2.94
C ILE A 44 -0.37 6.60 -2.68
N SER A 45 0.89 6.74 -3.07
CA SER A 45 1.66 7.97 -2.88
C SER A 45 2.54 8.23 -4.10
N GLY A 46 2.53 9.46 -4.60
CA GLY A 46 3.29 9.83 -5.78
C GLY A 46 2.96 11.24 -6.26
N ASN A 47 3.63 11.65 -7.34
CA ASN A 47 3.30 12.86 -8.08
C ASN A 47 1.92 12.72 -8.74
N ALA A 48 1.30 13.82 -9.19
CA ALA A 48 -0.02 13.78 -9.82
C ALA A 48 -0.06 12.81 -11.02
N ALA A 49 0.96 12.84 -11.88
CA ALA A 49 1.08 11.92 -13.00
C ALA A 49 1.15 10.44 -12.58
N GLU A 50 1.88 10.11 -11.51
CA GLU A 50 2.00 8.75 -11.00
C GLU A 50 0.66 8.26 -10.43
N LEU A 51 -0.03 9.09 -9.65
CA LEU A 51 -1.36 8.75 -9.12
C LEU A 51 -2.38 8.52 -10.24
N PHE A 52 -2.28 9.29 -11.32
CA PHE A 52 -3.12 9.11 -12.50
C PHE A 52 -2.82 7.78 -13.20
N GLN A 53 -1.54 7.45 -13.39
CA GLN A 53 -1.13 6.17 -13.98
C GLN A 53 -1.53 4.96 -13.14
N ILE A 54 -1.43 5.06 -11.81
CA ILE A 54 -1.91 4.01 -10.90
C ILE A 54 -3.42 3.79 -11.10
N GLY A 55 -4.19 4.89 -11.23
CA GLY A 55 -5.61 4.84 -11.53
C GLY A 55 -5.90 4.11 -12.86
N GLN A 56 -5.21 4.49 -13.93
CA GLN A 56 -5.36 3.87 -15.25
C GLN A 56 -4.96 2.39 -15.27
N THR A 57 -3.93 2.02 -14.51
CA THR A 57 -3.47 0.63 -14.40
C THR A 57 -4.51 -0.20 -13.65
N ALA A 58 -5.03 0.31 -12.55
CA ALA A 58 -6.11 -0.34 -11.80
C ALA A 58 -7.40 -0.47 -12.63
N GLU A 59 -7.71 0.48 -13.52
CA GLU A 59 -8.80 0.32 -14.49
C GLU A 59 -8.58 -0.86 -15.43
N LYS A 60 -7.37 -0.99 -15.99
CA LYS A 60 -7.00 -2.11 -16.89
C LYS A 60 -7.05 -3.46 -16.19
N GLU A 61 -6.72 -3.49 -14.90
CA GLU A 61 -6.84 -4.68 -14.04
C GLU A 61 -8.28 -5.00 -13.64
N GLY A 62 -9.26 -4.16 -14.01
CA GLY A 62 -10.67 -4.30 -13.61
C GLY A 62 -10.93 -3.97 -12.14
N ASN A 63 -9.95 -3.38 -11.45
CA ASN A 63 -10.07 -3.00 -10.05
C ASN A 63 -10.57 -1.54 -9.93
N THR A 64 -11.86 -1.36 -10.21
CA THR A 64 -12.56 -0.07 -10.18
C THR A 64 -12.40 0.65 -8.85
N LYS A 65 -12.45 -0.08 -7.72
CA LYS A 65 -12.30 0.50 -6.38
C LYS A 65 -10.92 1.12 -6.18
N ARG A 66 -9.86 0.41 -6.58
CA ARG A 66 -8.48 0.88 -6.51
C ARG A 66 -8.26 2.08 -7.42
N ALA A 67 -8.83 2.06 -8.63
CA ALA A 67 -8.75 3.17 -9.58
C ALA A 67 -9.36 4.46 -9.01
N ILE A 68 -10.59 4.37 -8.49
CA ILE A 68 -11.28 5.51 -7.84
C ILE A 68 -10.46 6.05 -6.67
N LYS A 69 -9.86 5.17 -5.85
CA LYS A 69 -9.03 5.59 -4.70
C LYS A 69 -7.78 6.35 -5.15
N ALA A 70 -7.12 5.91 -6.22
CA ALA A 70 -5.95 6.58 -6.77
C ALA A 70 -6.30 7.98 -7.30
N TYR A 71 -7.37 8.09 -8.08
CA TYR A 71 -7.84 9.38 -8.60
C TYR A 71 -8.29 10.35 -7.51
N LYS A 72 -9.06 9.89 -6.51
CA LYS A 72 -9.44 10.74 -5.36
C LYS A 72 -8.22 11.19 -4.56
N SER A 73 -7.20 10.33 -4.44
CA SER A 73 -5.94 10.68 -3.78
C SER A 73 -5.16 11.76 -4.55
N LEU A 74 -5.22 11.73 -5.88
CA LEU A 74 -4.64 12.75 -6.75
C LEU A 74 -5.27 14.12 -6.48
N VAL A 75 -6.60 14.22 -6.53
CA VAL A 75 -7.31 15.48 -6.31
C VAL A 75 -7.08 16.02 -4.90
N LYS A 76 -7.06 15.13 -3.90
CA LYS A 76 -6.84 15.53 -2.50
C LYS A 76 -5.44 16.09 -2.24
N ARG A 77 -4.41 15.54 -2.90
CA ARG A 77 -3.01 15.93 -2.68
C ARG A 77 -2.55 17.04 -3.63
N HIS A 78 -3.06 17.02 -4.86
CA HIS A 78 -2.66 17.91 -5.95
C HIS A 78 -3.88 18.61 -6.57
N PRO A 79 -4.67 19.39 -5.82
CA PRO A 79 -5.94 19.95 -6.30
C PRO A 79 -5.78 21.01 -7.41
N ARG A 80 -4.58 21.58 -7.56
CA ARG A 80 -4.27 22.62 -8.57
C ARG A 80 -3.63 22.06 -9.85
N ASP A 81 -3.37 20.77 -9.90
CA ASP A 81 -2.76 20.13 -11.06
C ASP A 81 -3.77 20.03 -12.21
N THR A 82 -3.30 20.15 -13.45
CA THR A 82 -4.16 20.02 -14.65
C THR A 82 -4.75 18.62 -14.77
N LEU A 83 -4.05 17.60 -14.25
CA LEU A 83 -4.52 16.22 -14.21
C LEU A 83 -5.61 15.97 -13.16
N ALA A 84 -5.80 16.88 -12.20
CA ALA A 84 -6.75 16.69 -11.11
C ALA A 84 -8.20 16.67 -11.58
N ALA A 85 -8.58 17.61 -12.45
CA ALA A 85 -9.92 17.63 -13.04
C ALA A 85 -10.18 16.35 -13.86
N GLY A 86 -9.20 15.93 -14.66
CA GLY A 86 -9.28 14.69 -15.44
C GLY A 86 -9.42 13.44 -14.56
N ALA A 87 -8.65 13.36 -13.47
CA ALA A 87 -8.74 12.26 -12.51
C ALA A 87 -10.11 12.19 -11.84
N LEU A 88 -10.66 13.34 -11.42
CA LEU A 88 -11.97 13.42 -10.79
C LEU A 88 -13.07 12.94 -11.75
N PHE A 89 -13.00 13.38 -13.01
CA PHE A 89 -13.93 12.97 -14.06
C PHE A 89 -13.89 11.45 -14.30
N ARG A 90 -12.68 10.87 -14.46
CA ARG A 90 -12.51 9.41 -14.60
C ARG A 90 -13.06 8.65 -13.40
N ALA A 91 -12.84 9.16 -12.19
CA ALA A 91 -13.38 8.54 -10.98
C ALA A 91 -14.92 8.54 -10.95
N ALA A 92 -15.55 9.59 -11.47
CA ALA A 92 -17.00 9.70 -11.59
C ALA A 92 -17.56 8.71 -12.64
N GLU A 93 -16.95 8.63 -13.83
CA GLU A 93 -17.33 7.66 -14.87
C GLU A 93 -17.29 6.22 -14.34
N LEU A 94 -16.22 5.87 -13.61
CA LEU A 94 -16.08 4.54 -13.00
C LEU A 94 -17.14 4.27 -11.93
N GLN A 95 -17.58 5.30 -11.20
CA GLN A 95 -18.66 5.16 -10.22
C GLN A 95 -20.00 4.94 -10.90
N GLU A 96 -20.29 5.64 -12.00
CA GLU A 96 -21.48 5.40 -12.81
C GLU A 96 -21.51 3.98 -13.38
N GLN A 97 -20.38 3.48 -13.89
CA GLN A 97 -20.25 2.10 -14.35
C GLN A 97 -20.52 1.08 -13.23
N SER A 98 -20.19 1.43 -11.99
CA SER A 98 -20.48 0.61 -10.81
C SER A 98 -21.89 0.81 -10.23
N HIS A 99 -22.75 1.57 -10.91
CA HIS A 99 -24.10 1.96 -10.48
C HIS A 99 -24.15 2.78 -9.17
N ASP A 100 -23.03 3.42 -8.78
CA ASP A 100 -22.92 4.27 -7.60
C ASP A 100 -23.16 5.74 -7.99
N TYR A 101 -24.38 6.03 -8.41
CA TYR A 101 -24.76 7.35 -8.95
C TYR A 101 -24.66 8.48 -7.93
N LEU A 102 -24.85 8.18 -6.64
CA LEU A 102 -24.75 9.18 -5.57
C LEU A 102 -23.31 9.70 -5.46
N ARG A 103 -22.33 8.79 -5.45
CA ARG A 103 -20.92 9.18 -5.39
C ARG A 103 -20.45 9.80 -6.70
N ALA A 104 -20.97 9.34 -7.83
CA ALA A 104 -20.66 9.92 -9.14
C ALA A 104 -21.08 11.39 -9.19
N ALA A 105 -22.30 11.71 -8.74
CA ALA A 105 -22.80 13.09 -8.68
C ALA A 105 -21.94 13.99 -7.78
N GLU A 106 -21.48 13.50 -6.63
CA GLU A 106 -20.53 14.24 -5.78
C GLU A 106 -19.19 14.48 -6.48
N SER A 107 -18.74 13.53 -7.31
CA SER A 107 -17.46 13.62 -8.01
C SER A 107 -17.54 14.49 -9.27
N PHE A 108 -18.73 14.72 -9.84
CA PHE A 108 -18.91 15.64 -10.98
C PHE A 108 -19.05 17.12 -10.58
N ARG A 109 -19.33 17.38 -9.30
CA ARG A 109 -19.62 18.73 -8.78
C ARG A 109 -18.36 19.56 -8.56
#